data_AF-A0A1U7IIB2-F1
#
_entry.id   AF-A0A1U7IIB2-F1
#
_cell.length_a   1.000
_cell.length_b   1.000
_cell.length_c   1.000
_cell.angle_alpha   90.00
_cell.angle_beta   90.00
_cell.angle_gamma   90.00
#
_symmetry.space_group_name_H-M   'P 1'
#
loop_
_entity.id
_entity.type
_entity.pdbx_description
1 polymer ?
#
loop_
_entity_poly.entity_id
_entity_poly.type
_entity_poly.pdbx_seq_one_letter_code
_entity_poly.pdbx_strand_id
1 'polypeptide(L)' 'MKETRNDSSKAIVVQQSISILNQAVNKLQENDYVSAQVMIGVAKHLLDEVQIDLDHYLTIQRLLKDTFKS' A
#
# COMPACT_ATOMS: atom_id res chain seq x y z
N MET A 1 22.13 -7.10 -9.99
CA MET A 1 21.41 -7.15 -8.69
C MET A 1 20.84 -5.77 -8.36
N LYS A 2 19.61 -5.45 -8.81
CA LYS A 2 18.92 -4.18 -8.50
C LYS A 2 17.43 -4.36 -8.16
N GLU A 3 16.84 -5.52 -8.41
CA GLU A 3 15.39 -5.75 -8.25
C GLU A 3 14.95 -5.90 -6.79
N THR A 4 15.81 -6.42 -5.89
CA THR A 4 15.45 -6.64 -4.47
C THR A 4 15.23 -5.37 -3.65
N ARG A 5 15.66 -4.20 -4.14
CA ARG A 5 15.45 -2.93 -3.43
C ARG A 5 14.03 -2.38 -3.54
N ASN A 6 13.31 -2.69 -4.61
CA ASN A 6 12.01 -2.05 -4.87
C ASN A 6 10.86 -2.80 -4.17
N ASP A 7 10.89 -4.13 -4.15
CA ASP A 7 9.86 -4.93 -3.45
C ASP A 7 9.92 -4.71 -1.93
N SER A 8 11.12 -4.57 -1.38
CA SER A 8 11.34 -4.18 0.02
C SER A 8 10.73 -2.81 0.32
N SER A 9 10.80 -1.87 -0.62
CA SER A 9 10.23 -0.52 -0.48
C SER A 9 8.70 -0.56 -0.31
N LYS A 10 7.99 -1.41 -1.08
CA LYS A 10 6.53 -1.52 -0.99
C LYS A 10 6.06 -2.25 0.25
N ALA A 11 6.78 -3.29 0.68
CA ALA A 11 6.53 -3.93 1.97
C ALA A 11 6.71 -2.93 3.13
N ILE A 12 7.71 -2.05 3.06
CA ILE A 12 7.90 -0.96 4.03
C ILE A 12 6.70 0.00 4.03
N VAL A 13 6.18 0.39 2.86
CA VAL A 13 5.00 1.27 2.77
C VAL A 13 3.77 0.62 3.43
N VAL A 14 3.51 -0.67 3.17
CA VAL A 14 2.42 -1.40 3.85
C VAL A 14 2.62 -1.40 5.37
N GLN A 15 3.85 -1.62 5.84
CA GLN A 15 4.16 -1.64 7.27
C GLN A 15 4.01 -0.25 7.92
N GLN A 16 4.32 0.82 7.19
CA GLN A 16 4.05 2.20 7.59
C GLN A 16 2.54 2.46 7.69
N SER A 17 1.74 2.03 6.70
CA SER A 17 0.27 2.17 6.75
C SER A 17 -0.33 1.44 7.95
N ILE A 18 0.14 0.24 8.29
CA ILE A 18 -0.29 -0.48 9.49
C ILE A 18 0.03 0.31 10.76
N SER A 19 1.25 0.87 10.86
CA SER A 19 1.64 1.70 11.99
C SER A 19 0.75 2.93 12.17
N ILE A 20 0.40 3.60 11.06
CA ILE A 20 -0.49 4.77 11.07
C ILE A 20 -1.91 4.36 11.49
N LEU A 21 -2.43 3.24 10.99
CA LEU A 21 -3.75 2.74 11.39
C LEU A 21 -3.80 2.37 12.87
N ASN A 22 -2.75 1.78 13.43
CA ASN A 22 -2.66 1.52 14.86
C ASN A 22 -2.70 2.81 15.69
N GLN A 23 -2.04 3.88 15.21
CA GLN A 23 -2.13 5.19 15.86
C GLN A 23 -3.54 5.79 15.74
N ALA A 24 -4.21 5.60 14.60
CA ALA A 24 -5.59 6.04 14.41
C ALA A 24 -6.55 5.36 15.41
N VAL A 25 -6.35 4.07 15.69
CA VAL A 25 -7.14 3.35 16.72
C VAL A 25 -6.96 4.00 18.09
N ASN A 26 -5.73 4.35 18.48
CA ASN A 26 -5.48 5.04 19.74
C ASN A 26 -6.19 6.41 19.78
N LYS A 27 -6.18 7.15 18.66
CA LYS A 27 -6.89 8.44 18.55
C LYS A 27 -8.40 8.28 18.68
N LEU A 28 -8.98 7.22 18.13
CA LEU A 28 -10.40 6.91 18.32
C LEU A 28 -10.72 6.61 19.79
N GLN A 29 -9.86 5.88 20.50
CA GLN A 29 -10.02 5.61 21.94
C GLN A 29 -9.93 6.89 22.79
N GLU A 30 -9.13 7.85 22.36
CA GLU A 30 -9.00 9.18 22.97
C GLU A 30 -10.16 10.13 22.62
N ASN A 31 -11.15 9.71 21.81
CA ASN A 31 -12.20 10.55 21.21
C ASN A 31 -11.65 11.67 20.29
N ASP A 32 -10.42 11.55 19.83
CA ASP A 32 -9.83 12.44 18.83
C ASP A 32 -10.15 11.96 17.41
N TYR A 33 -11.41 12.13 17.03
CA TYR A 33 -11.95 11.67 15.75
C TYR A 33 -11.32 12.38 14.55
N VAL A 34 -10.95 13.66 14.70
CA VAL A 34 -10.36 14.45 13.61
C VAL A 34 -8.97 13.92 13.26
N SER A 35 -8.11 13.72 14.27
CA SER A 35 -6.78 13.15 14.04
C SER A 35 -6.87 11.73 13.50
N ALA A 36 -7.80 10.91 14.02
CA ALA A 36 -8.02 9.56 13.52
C ALA A 36 -8.42 9.54 12.04
N GLN A 37 -9.33 10.42 11.62
CA GLN A 37 -9.76 10.54 10.23
C GLN A 37 -8.62 10.94 9.30
N VAL A 38 -7.77 11.89 9.73
CA VAL A 38 -6.57 12.29 8.97
C VAL A 38 -5.62 11.11 8.82
N MET A 39 -5.32 10.39 9.91
CA MET A 39 -4.44 9.22 9.89
C MET A 39 -4.97 8.11 8.97
N ILE A 40 -6.27 7.82 9.01
CA ILE A 40 -6.91 6.86 8.10
C ILE A 40 -6.75 7.31 6.64
N GLY A 41 -6.96 8.60 6.35
CA GLY A 41 -6.77 9.15 5.01
C GLY A 41 -5.35 8.97 4.49
N VAL A 42 -4.34 9.21 5.33
CA VAL A 42 -2.93 9.00 4.99
C VAL A 42 -2.63 7.53 4.72
N ALA A 43 -3.05 6.63 5.62
CA ALA A 43 -2.82 5.19 5.44
C ALA A 43 -3.50 4.65 4.16
N LYS A 44 -4.71 5.13 3.87
CA LYS A 44 -5.42 4.79 2.63
C LYS A 44 -4.62 5.24 1.41
N HIS A 45 -4.18 6.49 1.37
CA HIS A 45 -3.43 7.03 0.23
C HIS A 45 -2.16 6.21 -0.06
N LEU A 46 -1.40 5.84 0.97
CA LEU A 46 -0.21 5.00 0.83
C LEU A 46 -0.55 3.60 0.29
N LEU A 47 -1.66 3.00 0.73
CA LEU A 47 -2.11 1.69 0.23
C LEU A 47 -2.61 1.77 -1.22
N ASP A 48 -3.27 2.86 -1.60
CA ASP A 48 -3.72 3.09 -2.98
C ASP A 48 -2.52 3.11 -3.95
N GLU A 49 -1.39 3.71 -3.56
CA GLU A 49 -0.16 3.69 -4.36
C GLU A 49 0.43 2.29 -4.54
N VAL A 50 0.40 1.46 -3.49
CA VAL A 50 0.84 0.06 -3.57
C VAL A 50 -0.08 -0.75 -4.48
N GLN A 51 -1.39 -0.51 -4.38
CA GLN A 51 -2.39 -1.20 -5.20
C GLN A 51 -2.22 -0.91 -6.69
N ILE A 52 -2.00 0.36 -7.06
CA ILE A 52 -1.78 0.76 -8.47
C ILE A 52 -0.58 0.01 -9.07
N ASP A 53 0.52 -0.07 -8.33
CA ASP A 53 1.73 -0.76 -8.83
C ASP A 53 1.50 -2.27 -8.97
N LEU A 54 0.76 -2.87 -8.03
CA LEU A 54 0.38 -4.28 -8.11
C LEU A 54 -0.51 -4.55 -9.33
N ASP A 55 -1.50 -3.69 -9.58
CA ASP A 55 -2.41 -3.81 -10.72
C ASP A 55 -1.68 -3.68 -12.05
N HIS A 56 -0.72 -2.75 -12.15
CA HIS A 56 0.17 -2.66 -13.29
C HIS A 56 1.00 -3.93 -13.50
N TYR A 57 1.60 -4.46 -12.43
CA TYR A 57 2.39 -5.68 -12.50
C TYR A 57 1.56 -6.88 -12.98
N LEU A 58 0.35 -7.06 -12.43
CA LEU A 58 -0.56 -8.13 -12.83
C LEU A 58 -1.02 -7.99 -14.28
N THR A 59 -1.25 -6.76 -14.73
CA THR A 59 -1.60 -6.47 -16.13
C THR A 59 -0.46 -6.88 -17.07
N ILE A 60 0.78 -6.51 -16.75
CA ILE A 60 1.97 -6.88 -17.54
C ILE A 60 2.14 -8.41 -17.56
N GLN A 61 2.04 -9.07 -16.40
CA GLN A 61 2.11 -10.53 -16.33
C GLN A 61 1.08 -11.21 -17.23
N ARG A 62 -0.15 -10.70 -17.26
CA ARG A 62 -1.22 -11.23 -18.11
C ARG A 62 -0.86 -11.09 -19.59
N LEU A 63 -0.46 -9.88 -20.03
CA LEU A 63 -0.09 -9.63 -21.42
C LEU A 63 1.08 -10.52 -21.90
N LEU A 64 2.08 -10.74 -21.03
CA LEU A 64 3.18 -11.64 -21.33
C LEU A 64 2.70 -13.09 -21.49
N LYS A 65 1.86 -13.59 -20.56
CA LYS A 65 1.27 -14.94 -20.67
C LYS A 65 0.49 -15.13 -21.96
N ASP A 66 -0.26 -14.12 -22.39
CA ASP A 66 -1.04 -14.19 -23.62
C ASP A 66 -0.13 -14.19 -24.86
N THR A 67 0.96 -13.39 -24.83
CA THR A 67 1.95 -13.34 -25.92
C THR A 67 2.68 -14.68 -26.09
N PHE A 68 3.10 -15.34 -25.00
CA PHE A 68 3.83 -16.61 -25.07
C PHE A 68 2.93 -17.84 -25.34
N LYS A 69 1.60 -17.68 -25.31
CA LYS A 69 0.63 -18.72 -25.69
C LYS A 69 0.20 -18.63 -27.15
N SER A 70 0.51 -17.53 -27.82
CA SER A 70 0.27 -17.30 -29.26
C SER A 70 1.50 -17.68 -30.09
#